data_AF-A0A1D2M8N7-F1
#
_entry.id   AF-A0A1D2M8N7-F1
#
_cell.length_a   1.000
_cell.length_b   1.000
_cell.length_c   1.000
_cell.angle_alpha   90.00
_cell.angle_beta   90.00
_cell.angle_gamma   90.00
#
_symmetry.space_group_name_H-M   'P 1'
#
loop_
_entity.id
_entity.type
_entity.pdbx_description
1 polymer ?
#
loop_
_entity_poly.entity_id
_entity_poly.type
_entity_poly.pdbx_seq_one_letter_code
_entity_poly.pdbx_strand_id
1 'polypeptide(L)'
;MSPIIFFVTLVLGVVSATNSSSDYIQDVTTLPTEVLPQDIEVLPDDTEVLPTNEIFTALHTNYDTELSKLLAGLTEYFTEAQTDIKKLKKNRKAADTKIAGLEEEFETFYSEVRQNISRIDGKILHLTAVLATISQKVEALQTQSNTQLSGIRTDVASARNSIQSLTSSLNSLHQNVVTDIKLGPRQFNAVYRNNGYHDAYPWIITEVSNWNKDDFPDTVGRRQLLKKVGGVWRGMPAENS
;
A
#
# COMPACT_ATOMS: atom_id res chain seq x y z
N MET A 1 -26.64 -1.01 0.02
CA MET A 1 -25.85 0.11 -0.52
C MET A 1 -25.43 -0.28 -1.92
N SER A 2 -25.89 0.47 -2.92
CA SER A 2 -25.79 0.15 -4.34
C SER A 2 -24.36 0.26 -4.88
N PRO A 3 -23.93 -0.57 -5.85
CA PRO A 3 -22.66 -0.38 -6.51
C PRO A 3 -22.77 0.76 -7.54
N ILE A 4 -21.88 1.75 -7.40
CA ILE A 4 -21.69 2.82 -8.37
C ILE A 4 -20.86 2.26 -9.53
N ILE A 5 -21.52 2.05 -10.68
CA ILE A 5 -20.88 1.63 -11.92
C ILE A 5 -20.36 2.89 -12.62
N PHE A 6 -19.04 3.07 -12.67
CA PHE A 6 -18.41 4.09 -13.50
C PHE A 6 -18.37 3.61 -14.96
N PHE A 7 -19.26 4.17 -15.80
CA PHE A 7 -19.11 4.11 -17.25
C PHE A 7 -18.04 5.11 -17.67
N VAL A 8 -16.88 4.63 -18.11
CA VAL A 8 -15.92 5.44 -18.86
C VAL A 8 -16.37 5.41 -20.32
N THR A 9 -17.15 6.40 -20.73
CA THR A 9 -17.54 6.60 -22.13
C THR A 9 -16.35 7.22 -22.87
N LEU A 10 -15.57 6.38 -23.56
CA LEU A 10 -14.56 6.85 -24.50
C LEU A 10 -15.27 7.34 -25.76
N VAL A 11 -15.42 8.67 -25.90
CA VAL A 11 -15.92 9.30 -27.13
C VAL A 11 -14.85 9.14 -28.20
N LEU A 12 -14.98 8.11 -29.05
CA LEU A 12 -14.25 8.03 -30.31
C LEU A 12 -14.82 9.12 -31.23
N GLY A 13 -14.09 10.23 -31.37
CA GLY A 13 -14.28 11.15 -32.47
C GLY A 13 -13.96 10.44 -33.77
N VAL A 14 -14.99 10.05 -34.52
CA VAL A 14 -14.86 9.66 -35.92
C VAL A 14 -14.50 10.94 -36.68
N VAL A 15 -13.21 11.13 -36.99
CA VAL A 15 -12.78 12.11 -37.98
C VAL A 15 -13.14 11.52 -39.34
N SER A 16 -14.34 11.83 -39.82
CA SER A 16 -14.67 11.66 -41.23
C SER A 16 -13.82 12.65 -42.02
N ALA A 17 -12.74 12.17 -42.64
CA ALA A 17 -12.05 12.91 -43.68
C ALA A 17 -12.97 12.96 -44.91
N THR A 18 -13.88 13.93 -44.95
CA THR A 18 -14.51 14.34 -46.21
C THR A 18 -13.44 15.03 -47.04
N ASN A 19 -13.07 14.41 -48.16
CA ASN A 19 -12.25 14.99 -49.21
C ASN A 19 -12.78 16.38 -49.59
N SER A 20 -12.13 17.44 -49.12
CA SER A 20 -12.24 18.77 -49.72
C SER A 20 -11.15 18.89 -50.78
N SER A 21 -11.34 18.20 -51.91
CA SER A 21 -10.62 18.50 -53.14
C SER A 21 -11.32 19.68 -53.81
N SER A 22 -11.05 20.88 -53.33
CA SER A 22 -11.43 22.15 -53.96
C SER A 22 -10.54 23.24 -53.39
N ASP A 23 -9.30 23.33 -53.89
CA ASP A 23 -8.50 24.57 -53.87
C ASP A 23 -7.22 24.32 -54.68
N TYR A 24 -7.36 24.21 -56.00
CA TYR A 24 -6.27 24.48 -56.92
C TYR A 24 -6.82 24.85 -58.31
N ILE A 25 -7.68 25.86 -58.36
CA ILE A 25 -7.92 26.62 -59.57
C ILE A 25 -7.83 28.09 -59.18
N GLN A 26 -6.67 28.68 -59.45
CA GLN A 26 -6.46 30.05 -59.97
C GLN A 26 -4.99 30.40 -59.76
N ASP A 27 -4.21 30.38 -60.83
CA ASP A 27 -3.70 31.62 -61.43
C ASP A 27 -2.78 31.25 -62.60
N VAL A 28 -3.34 31.22 -63.80
CA VAL A 28 -2.57 31.24 -65.05
C VAL A 28 -2.95 32.55 -65.74
N THR A 29 -2.58 33.68 -65.14
CA THR A 29 -2.69 35.00 -65.78
C THR A 29 -1.36 35.74 -65.79
N THR A 30 -0.29 35.08 -66.21
CA THR A 30 0.93 35.78 -66.65
C THR A 30 1.53 35.08 -67.87
N LEU A 31 0.92 35.34 -69.04
CA LEU A 31 1.67 35.26 -70.30
C LEU A 31 2.84 36.25 -70.21
N PRO A 32 4.06 35.89 -70.63
CA PRO A 32 5.13 36.87 -70.74
C PRO A 32 4.72 37.88 -71.81
N THR A 33 4.67 39.16 -71.45
CA THR A 33 4.61 40.26 -72.41
C THR A 33 5.93 40.25 -73.17
N GLU A 34 5.92 39.62 -74.35
CA GLU A 34 7.01 39.74 -75.31
C GLU A 34 7.06 41.20 -75.76
N VAL A 35 8.09 41.92 -75.28
CA VAL A 35 8.43 43.27 -75.75
C VAL A 35 8.96 43.10 -77.16
N LEU A 36 8.12 43.40 -78.16
CA LEU A 36 8.55 43.57 -79.54
C LEU A 36 9.69 44.60 -79.59
N PRO A 37 10.85 44.30 -80.21
CA PRO A 37 11.85 45.32 -80.47
C PRO A 37 11.25 46.37 -81.42
N GLN A 38 11.14 47.61 -80.95
CA GLN A 38 10.90 48.78 -81.79
C GLN A 38 12.21 49.24 -82.40
N ASP A 39 12.64 48.57 -83.46
CA ASP A 39 13.56 49.12 -84.45
C ASP A 39 12.91 48.90 -85.82
N ILE A 40 12.02 49.82 -86.20
CA ILE A 40 11.59 49.95 -87.60
C ILE A 40 12.72 50.69 -88.30
N GLU A 41 13.68 49.92 -88.79
CA GLU A 41 14.58 50.39 -89.84
C GLU A 41 13.72 50.68 -91.08
N VAL A 42 13.75 51.94 -91.53
CA VAL A 42 13.06 52.38 -92.75
C VAL A 42 13.70 51.64 -93.92
N LEU A 43 13.03 50.62 -94.43
CA LEU A 43 13.39 49.95 -95.67
C LEU A 43 13.24 50.93 -96.84
N PRO A 44 14.21 51.01 -97.77
CA PRO A 44 14.04 51.75 -99.00
C PRO A 44 12.89 51.17 -99.83
N ASP A 45 12.19 52.07 -100.52
CA ASP A 45 11.08 51.82 -101.45
C ASP A 45 11.58 51.06 -102.70
N ASP A 46 11.85 49.77 -102.54
CA ASP A 46 11.96 48.80 -103.63
C ASP A 46 10.82 47.79 -103.44
N THR A 47 9.62 48.15 -103.89
CA THR A 47 8.48 47.24 -103.96
C THR A 47 8.67 46.25 -105.11
N GLU A 48 9.50 45.24 -104.88
CA GLU A 48 9.40 43.97 -105.60
C GLU A 48 8.08 43.31 -105.17
N VAL A 49 7.02 43.54 -105.96
CA VAL A 49 5.75 42.83 -105.83
C VAL A 49 6.03 41.38 -106.17
N LEU A 50 6.32 40.57 -105.14
CA LEU A 50 6.51 39.13 -105.26
C LEU A 50 5.32 38.55 -106.05
N PRO A 51 5.57 37.77 -107.12
CA PRO A 51 4.50 37.15 -107.89
C PRO A 51 3.60 36.35 -106.94
N THR A 52 2.29 36.30 -107.22
CA THR A 52 1.27 35.72 -106.34
C THR A 52 1.57 34.28 -105.89
N ASN A 53 2.43 33.56 -106.62
CA ASN A 53 2.92 32.23 -106.24
C ASN A 53 3.89 32.26 -105.04
N GLU A 54 4.71 33.30 -104.90
CA GLU A 54 5.76 33.40 -103.87
C GLU A 54 5.17 33.77 -102.51
N ILE A 55 4.13 34.62 -102.50
CA ILE A 55 3.36 34.93 -101.29
C ILE A 55 2.66 33.67 -100.76
N PHE A 56 2.03 32.89 -101.65
CA PHE A 56 1.33 31.66 -101.25
C PHE A 56 2.32 30.61 -100.70
N THR A 57 3.51 30.52 -101.31
CA THR A 57 4.60 29.63 -100.85
C THR A 57 5.14 30.05 -99.48
N ALA A 58 5.36 31.35 -99.26
CA ALA A 58 5.80 31.87 -97.96
C ALA A 58 4.75 31.65 -96.85
N LEU A 59 3.47 31.87 -97.15
CA LEU A 59 2.37 31.65 -96.20
C LEU A 59 2.24 30.17 -95.81
N HIS A 60 2.36 29.27 -96.78
CA HIS A 60 2.32 27.83 -96.56
C HIS A 60 3.50 27.36 -95.69
N THR A 61 4.71 27.83 -96.02
CA THR A 61 5.93 27.50 -95.27
C THR A 61 5.85 27.99 -93.82
N ASN A 62 5.29 29.18 -93.60
CA ASN A 62 5.11 29.72 -92.25
C ASN A 62 4.09 28.90 -91.44
N TYR A 63 2.96 28.55 -92.05
CA TYR A 63 1.95 27.70 -91.41
C TYR A 63 2.51 26.32 -91.03
N ASP A 64 3.25 25.68 -91.93
CA ASP A 64 3.88 24.39 -91.67
C ASP A 64 4.93 24.45 -90.55
N THR A 65 5.65 25.57 -90.46
CA THR A 65 6.64 25.81 -89.40
C THR A 65 5.97 25.97 -88.03
N GLU A 66 4.95 26.82 -87.92
CA GLU A 66 4.23 27.03 -86.67
C GLU A 66 3.45 25.79 -86.23
N LEU A 67 2.83 25.07 -87.17
CA LEU A 67 2.18 23.79 -86.89
C LEU A 67 3.19 22.76 -86.38
N SER A 68 4.38 22.69 -86.98
CA SER A 68 5.45 21.78 -86.54
C SER A 68 5.97 22.10 -85.15
N LYS A 69 6.16 23.39 -84.81
CA LYS A 69 6.55 23.83 -83.46
C LYS A 69 5.48 23.46 -82.43
N LEU A 70 4.22 23.72 -82.74
CA LEU A 70 3.10 23.36 -81.87
C LEU A 70 3.06 21.84 -81.64
N LEU A 71 3.21 21.05 -82.70
CA LEU A 71 3.21 19.59 -82.61
C LEU A 71 4.38 19.05 -81.79
N ALA A 72 5.57 19.65 -81.94
CA ALA A 72 6.74 19.32 -81.14
C ALA A 72 6.52 19.62 -79.65
N GLY A 73 6.02 20.82 -79.31
CA GLY A 73 5.73 21.20 -77.93
C GLY A 73 4.65 20.33 -77.29
N LEU A 74 3.60 19.97 -78.04
CA LEU A 74 2.56 19.06 -77.58
C LEU A 74 3.13 17.66 -77.29
N THR A 75 4.03 17.18 -78.13
CA THR A 75 4.70 15.88 -77.99
C THR A 75 5.58 15.84 -76.74
N GLU A 76 6.35 16.91 -76.49
CA GLU A 76 7.18 17.04 -75.30
C GLU A 76 6.32 17.05 -74.03
N TYR A 77 5.28 17.89 -73.99
CA TYR A 77 4.33 17.96 -72.87
C TYR A 77 3.70 16.60 -72.57
N PHE A 78 3.23 15.88 -73.59
CA PHE A 78 2.65 14.54 -73.38
C PHE A 78 3.69 13.53 -72.87
N THR A 79 4.95 13.65 -73.28
CA THR A 79 6.03 12.76 -72.82
C THR A 79 6.37 13.00 -71.34
N GLU A 80 6.41 14.27 -70.93
CA GLU A 80 6.61 14.65 -69.53
C GLU A 80 5.43 14.19 -68.66
N ALA A 81 4.19 14.46 -69.09
CA ALA A 81 2.99 14.02 -68.38
C ALA A 81 2.95 12.48 -68.21
N GLN A 82 3.35 11.71 -69.23
CA GLN A 82 3.47 10.26 -69.11
C GLN A 82 4.51 9.83 -68.07
N THR A 83 5.62 10.56 -67.98
CA THR A 83 6.69 10.31 -67.00
C THR A 83 6.20 10.57 -65.58
N ASP A 84 5.53 11.70 -65.35
CA ASP A 84 4.95 12.05 -64.05
C ASP A 84 3.86 11.07 -63.62
N ILE A 85 2.97 10.67 -64.52
CA ILE A 85 1.96 9.64 -64.24
C ILE A 85 2.62 8.33 -63.79
N LYS A 86 3.73 7.91 -64.43
CA LYS A 86 4.47 6.72 -64.01
C LYS A 86 5.07 6.89 -62.61
N LYS A 87 5.64 8.06 -62.31
CA LYS A 87 6.21 8.38 -60.98
C LYS A 87 5.13 8.40 -59.89
N LEU A 88 3.98 9.03 -60.15
CA LEU A 88 2.84 9.07 -59.24
C LEU A 88 2.28 7.67 -58.96
N LYS A 89 2.17 6.82 -59.99
CA LYS A 89 1.76 5.40 -59.81
C LYS A 89 2.73 4.64 -58.90
N LYS A 90 4.03 4.86 -59.04
CA LYS A 90 5.05 4.25 -58.18
C LYS A 90 4.93 4.74 -56.74
N ASN A 91 4.80 6.05 -56.54
CA ASN A 91 4.67 6.66 -55.21
C ASN A 91 3.39 6.20 -54.51
N ARG A 92 2.26 6.15 -55.23
CA ARG A 92 0.99 5.63 -54.71
C ARG A 92 1.16 4.20 -54.21
N LYS A 93 1.74 3.31 -55.01
CA LYS A 93 1.97 1.91 -54.60
C LYS A 93 2.84 1.80 -53.33
N ALA A 94 3.85 2.67 -53.20
CA ALA A 94 4.70 2.72 -52.01
C ALA A 94 3.92 3.23 -50.77
N ALA A 95 3.05 4.22 -50.95
CA ALA A 95 2.16 4.70 -49.89
C ALA A 95 1.17 3.61 -49.45
N ASP A 96 0.53 2.92 -50.39
CA ASP A 96 -0.40 1.82 -50.12
C ASP A 96 0.28 0.71 -49.28
N THR A 97 1.54 0.40 -49.60
CA THR A 97 2.32 -0.59 -48.83
C THR A 97 2.60 -0.13 -47.40
N LYS A 98 2.92 1.15 -47.20
CA LYS A 98 3.16 1.72 -45.86
C LYS A 98 1.88 1.78 -45.03
N ILE A 99 0.75 2.12 -45.66
CA ILE A 99 -0.56 2.15 -45.01
C ILE A 99 -0.92 0.75 -44.51
N ALA A 100 -0.79 -0.27 -45.37
CA ALA A 100 -1.05 -1.66 -44.97
C ALA A 100 -0.16 -2.13 -43.81
N GLY A 101 1.12 -1.74 -43.80
CA GLY A 101 2.02 -2.06 -42.69
C GLY A 101 1.62 -1.38 -41.37
N LEU A 102 1.24 -0.11 -41.43
CA LEU A 102 0.75 0.62 -40.24
C LEU A 102 -0.57 0.05 -39.71
N GLU A 103 -1.46 -0.42 -40.59
CA GLU A 103 -2.70 -1.10 -40.19
C GLU A 103 -2.40 -2.39 -39.41
N GLU A 104 -1.44 -3.20 -39.88
CA GLU A 104 -1.01 -4.43 -39.18
C GLU A 104 -0.35 -4.14 -37.82
N GLU A 105 0.55 -3.15 -37.77
CA GLU A 105 1.18 -2.71 -36.52
C GLU A 105 0.13 -2.20 -35.52
N PHE A 106 -0.87 -1.47 -35.98
CA PHE A 106 -1.94 -0.93 -35.13
C PHE A 106 -2.81 -2.05 -34.55
N GLU A 107 -3.19 -3.05 -35.37
CA GLU A 107 -3.95 -4.21 -34.89
C GLU A 107 -3.15 -5.04 -33.87
N THR A 108 -1.85 -5.20 -34.10
CA THR A 108 -0.95 -5.89 -33.16
C THR A 108 -0.88 -5.14 -31.82
N PHE A 109 -0.59 -3.84 -31.87
CA PHE A 109 -0.56 -2.98 -30.68
C PHE A 109 -1.88 -3.03 -29.90
N TYR A 110 -3.01 -2.95 -30.61
CA TYR A 110 -4.33 -2.99 -30.02
C TYR A 110 -4.61 -4.32 -29.28
N SER A 111 -4.23 -5.44 -29.89
CA SER A 111 -4.33 -6.77 -29.28
C SER A 111 -3.48 -6.88 -28.01
N GLU A 112 -2.24 -6.38 -28.04
CA GLU A 112 -1.35 -6.39 -26.88
C GLU A 112 -1.87 -5.54 -25.73
N VAL A 113 -2.36 -4.33 -26.02
CA VAL A 113 -2.98 -3.45 -25.01
C VAL A 113 -4.18 -4.14 -24.37
N ARG A 114 -5.09 -4.74 -25.16
CA ARG A 114 -6.23 -5.48 -24.62
C ARG A 114 -5.81 -6.66 -23.73
N GLN A 115 -4.81 -7.44 -24.14
CA GLN A 115 -4.31 -8.54 -23.31
C GLN A 115 -3.72 -8.04 -22.00
N ASN A 116 -2.95 -6.96 -22.04
CA ASN A 116 -2.34 -6.38 -20.85
C ASN A 116 -3.41 -5.84 -19.89
N ILE A 117 -4.44 -5.15 -20.39
CA ILE A 117 -5.59 -4.72 -19.59
C ILE A 117 -6.26 -5.93 -18.91
N SER A 118 -6.56 -6.99 -19.67
CA SER A 118 -7.18 -8.20 -19.11
C SER A 118 -6.32 -8.87 -18.02
N ARG A 119 -4.99 -8.91 -18.20
CA ARG A 119 -4.05 -9.41 -17.17
C ARG A 119 -4.05 -8.53 -15.92
N ILE A 120 -4.10 -7.21 -16.08
CA ILE A 120 -4.14 -6.25 -14.97
C ILE A 120 -5.46 -6.40 -14.20
N ASP A 121 -6.59 -6.49 -14.89
CA ASP A 121 -7.91 -6.70 -14.27
C ASP A 121 -7.94 -7.98 -13.43
N GLY A 122 -7.38 -9.08 -13.95
CA GLY A 122 -7.24 -10.32 -13.20
C GLY A 122 -6.41 -10.17 -11.92
N LYS A 123 -5.28 -9.43 -11.98
CA LYS A 123 -4.45 -9.15 -10.81
C LYS A 123 -5.17 -8.27 -9.79
N ILE A 124 -5.93 -7.26 -10.25
CA ILE A 124 -6.74 -6.40 -9.38
C ILE A 124 -7.78 -7.23 -8.63
N LEU A 125 -8.55 -8.07 -9.33
CA LEU A 125 -9.53 -8.96 -8.71
C LEU A 125 -8.91 -9.89 -7.67
N HIS A 126 -7.75 -10.48 -7.98
CA HIS A 126 -7.03 -11.34 -7.05
C HIS A 126 -6.58 -10.58 -5.80
N LEU A 127 -5.97 -9.39 -5.95
CA LEU A 127 -5.54 -8.55 -4.83
C LEU A 127 -6.73 -8.10 -3.96
N THR A 128 -7.87 -7.76 -4.58
CA THR A 128 -9.09 -7.43 -3.85
C THR A 128 -9.57 -8.62 -2.99
N ALA A 129 -9.55 -9.83 -3.52
CA ALA A 129 -9.94 -11.03 -2.77
C ALA A 129 -8.98 -11.35 -1.62
N VAL A 130 -7.67 -11.20 -1.84
CA VAL A 130 -6.64 -11.37 -0.81
C VAL A 130 -6.83 -10.34 0.30
N LEU A 131 -7.06 -9.06 -0.05
CA LEU A 131 -7.28 -8.00 0.92
C LEU A 131 -8.51 -8.29 1.78
N ALA A 132 -9.63 -8.70 1.18
CA ALA A 132 -10.84 -9.08 1.92
C ALA A 132 -10.58 -10.22 2.92
N THR A 133 -9.82 -11.23 2.51
CA THR A 133 -9.44 -12.36 3.39
C THR A 133 -8.55 -11.90 4.54
N ILE A 134 -7.59 -11.02 4.28
CA ILE A 134 -6.70 -10.47 5.31
C ILE A 134 -7.52 -9.66 6.32
N SER A 135 -8.43 -8.80 5.86
CA SER A 135 -9.30 -8.01 6.74
C SER A 135 -10.11 -8.90 7.69
N GLN A 136 -10.74 -9.96 7.17
CA GLN A 136 -11.49 -10.92 8.00
C GLN A 136 -10.60 -11.61 9.05
N LYS A 137 -9.38 -12.01 8.68
CA LYS A 137 -8.44 -12.65 9.62
C LYS A 137 -7.97 -11.69 10.71
N VAL A 138 -7.75 -10.42 10.38
CA VAL A 138 -7.37 -9.39 11.35
C VAL A 138 -8.49 -9.16 12.37
N GLU A 139 -9.75 -9.04 11.91
CA GLU A 139 -10.91 -8.90 12.80
C GLU A 139 -11.10 -10.11 13.73
N ALA A 140 -10.91 -11.32 13.20
CA ALA A 140 -10.98 -12.55 14.00
C ALA A 140 -9.88 -12.59 15.07
N LEU A 141 -8.63 -12.26 14.73
CA LEU A 141 -7.52 -12.19 15.68
C LEU A 141 -7.75 -11.13 16.76
N GLN A 142 -8.28 -9.97 16.38
CA GLN A 142 -8.60 -8.90 17.33
C GLN A 142 -9.68 -9.35 18.33
N THR A 143 -10.72 -10.02 17.83
CA THR A 143 -11.79 -10.58 18.68
C THR A 143 -11.23 -11.62 19.64
N GLN A 144 -10.45 -12.57 19.13
CA GLN A 144 -9.85 -13.63 19.94
C GLN A 144 -8.93 -13.07 21.03
N SER A 145 -8.05 -12.12 20.68
CA SER A 145 -7.14 -11.47 21.63
C SER A 145 -7.88 -10.77 22.75
N ASN A 146 -8.95 -10.02 22.41
CA ASN A 146 -9.78 -9.33 23.40
C ASN A 146 -10.46 -10.31 24.37
N THR A 147 -11.01 -11.42 23.85
CA THR A 147 -11.60 -12.47 24.68
C THR A 147 -10.56 -13.08 25.63
N GLN A 148 -9.38 -13.43 25.12
CA GLN A 148 -8.30 -14.01 25.94
C GLN A 148 -7.83 -13.04 27.03
N LEU A 149 -7.60 -11.77 26.70
CA LEU A 149 -7.19 -10.75 27.67
C LEU A 149 -8.26 -10.52 28.75
N SER A 150 -9.54 -10.57 28.38
CA SER A 150 -10.64 -10.50 29.35
C SER A 150 -10.62 -11.68 30.32
N GLY A 151 -10.40 -12.91 29.81
CA GLY A 151 -10.29 -14.11 30.65
C GLY A 151 -9.12 -14.01 31.64
N ILE A 152 -7.93 -13.67 31.13
CA ILE A 152 -6.73 -13.49 31.97
C ILE A 152 -6.95 -12.43 33.05
N ARG A 153 -7.62 -11.32 32.73
CA ARG A 153 -7.95 -10.28 33.74
C ARG A 153 -8.81 -10.84 34.87
N THR A 154 -9.80 -11.67 34.56
CA THR A 154 -10.66 -12.33 35.55
C THR A 154 -9.86 -13.32 36.40
N ASP A 155 -9.00 -14.12 35.79
CA ASP A 155 -8.17 -15.10 36.49
C ASP A 155 -7.17 -14.43 37.44
N VAL A 156 -6.52 -13.35 36.99
CA VAL A 156 -5.60 -12.55 37.82
C VAL A 156 -6.33 -11.92 39.01
N ALA A 157 -7.54 -11.39 38.79
CA ALA A 157 -8.35 -10.83 39.88
C ALA A 157 -8.71 -11.91 40.92
N SER A 158 -9.07 -13.11 40.46
CA SER A 158 -9.42 -14.25 41.32
C SER A 158 -8.21 -14.75 42.11
N ALA A 159 -7.04 -14.87 41.47
CA ALA A 159 -5.79 -15.23 42.12
C ALA A 159 -5.39 -14.19 43.18
N ARG A 160 -5.51 -12.89 42.88
CA ARG A 160 -5.24 -11.81 43.83
C ARG A 160 -6.12 -11.92 45.08
N ASN A 161 -7.42 -12.17 44.91
CA ASN A 161 -8.35 -12.35 46.03
C ASN A 161 -7.96 -13.57 46.89
N SER A 162 -7.61 -14.68 46.24
CA SER A 162 -7.17 -15.90 46.93
C SER A 162 -5.90 -15.67 47.75
N ILE A 163 -4.91 -14.97 47.18
CA ILE A 163 -3.67 -14.59 47.89
C ILE A 163 -4.01 -13.71 49.10
N GLN A 164 -4.88 -12.71 48.96
CA GLN A 164 -5.29 -11.83 50.06
C GLN A 164 -5.99 -12.60 51.19
N SER A 165 -6.85 -13.56 50.85
CA SER A 165 -7.47 -14.46 51.83
C SER A 165 -6.42 -15.31 52.54
N LEU A 166 -5.49 -15.93 51.80
CA LEU A 166 -4.41 -16.75 52.38
C LEU A 166 -3.50 -15.93 53.31
N THR A 167 -3.12 -14.72 52.91
CA THR A 167 -2.37 -13.79 53.77
C THR A 167 -3.13 -13.50 55.05
N SER A 168 -4.43 -13.27 54.98
CA SER A 168 -5.27 -13.00 56.16
C SER A 168 -5.35 -14.22 57.08
N SER A 169 -5.55 -15.41 56.52
CA SER A 169 -5.55 -16.68 57.26
C SER A 169 -4.20 -16.96 57.91
N LEU A 170 -3.09 -16.74 57.20
CA LEU A 170 -1.74 -16.93 57.72
C LEU A 170 -1.45 -15.97 58.88
N ASN A 171 -1.83 -14.71 58.75
CA ASN A 171 -1.70 -13.73 59.83
C ASN A 171 -2.52 -14.15 61.05
N SER A 172 -3.75 -14.61 60.85
CA SER A 172 -4.57 -15.15 61.95
C SER A 172 -3.91 -16.35 62.62
N LEU A 173 -3.42 -17.32 61.85
CA LEU A 173 -2.72 -18.49 62.38
C LEU A 173 -1.49 -18.09 63.20
N HIS A 174 -0.66 -17.19 62.65
CA HIS A 174 0.53 -16.68 63.31
C HIS A 174 0.22 -16.03 64.66
N GLN A 175 -0.90 -15.31 64.76
CA GLN A 175 -1.31 -14.62 65.99
C GLN A 175 -2.03 -15.51 67.01
N ASN A 176 -2.49 -16.70 66.61
CA ASN A 176 -3.35 -17.53 67.47
C ASN A 176 -2.74 -18.88 67.86
N VAL A 177 -1.70 -19.35 67.16
CA VAL A 177 -1.07 -20.64 67.45
C VAL A 177 0.13 -20.49 68.37
N VAL A 178 0.23 -21.40 69.35
CA VAL A 178 1.44 -21.58 70.17
C VAL A 178 2.50 -22.26 69.33
N THR A 179 3.61 -21.57 69.13
CA THR A 179 4.76 -22.06 68.33
C THR A 179 5.86 -22.64 69.18
N ASP A 180 5.92 -22.27 70.46
CA ASP A 180 6.97 -22.72 71.38
C ASP A 180 6.54 -22.54 72.85
N ILE A 181 7.17 -23.27 73.77
CA ILE A 181 6.93 -23.23 75.22
C ILE A 181 8.27 -23.21 75.96
N LYS A 182 8.41 -22.34 76.96
CA LYS A 182 9.61 -22.30 77.82
C LYS A 182 9.27 -21.97 79.27
N LEU A 183 10.25 -22.16 80.13
CA LEU A 183 10.17 -21.74 81.53
C LEU A 183 10.79 -20.35 81.69
N GLY A 184 10.10 -19.48 82.43
CA GLY A 184 10.58 -18.14 82.80
C GLY A 184 11.73 -18.16 83.82
N PRO A 185 12.13 -16.98 84.33
CA PRO A 185 13.13 -16.87 85.39
C PRO A 185 12.73 -17.67 86.63
N ARG A 186 13.73 -18.25 87.30
CA ARG A 186 13.52 -19.02 88.54
C ARG A 186 13.23 -18.06 89.71
N GLN A 187 12.24 -18.41 90.52
CA GLN A 187 11.95 -17.78 91.81
C GLN A 187 12.12 -18.80 92.92
N PHE A 188 12.61 -18.36 94.08
CA PHE A 188 12.84 -19.21 95.24
C PHE A 188 12.03 -18.73 96.44
N ASN A 189 11.56 -19.67 97.26
CA ASN A 189 11.00 -19.38 98.57
C ASN A 189 11.47 -20.40 99.60
N ALA A 190 11.79 -19.94 100.80
CA ALA A 190 12.14 -20.80 101.92
C ALA A 190 10.86 -21.41 102.52
N VAL A 191 10.78 -22.73 102.55
CA VAL A 191 9.58 -23.48 103.00
C VAL A 191 9.45 -23.45 104.52
N TYR A 192 10.57 -23.38 105.25
CA TYR A 192 10.59 -23.34 106.71
C TYR A 192 10.32 -21.94 107.31
N ARG A 193 10.38 -20.88 106.50
CA ARG A 193 10.12 -19.48 106.94
C ARG A 193 8.82 -18.90 106.40
N ASN A 194 8.36 -19.35 105.25
CA ASN A 194 7.16 -18.89 104.56
C ASN A 194 6.35 -20.12 104.11
N ASN A 195 5.10 -19.92 103.66
CA ASN A 195 4.22 -21.01 103.19
C ASN A 195 4.67 -21.68 101.86
N GLY A 196 5.95 -21.59 101.48
CA GLY A 196 6.49 -22.17 100.24
C GLY A 196 5.79 -21.64 98.99
N TYR A 197 5.64 -22.50 97.98
CA TYR A 197 4.76 -22.26 96.85
C TYR A 197 3.68 -23.33 96.82
N HIS A 198 2.44 -22.90 96.63
CA HIS A 198 1.36 -23.81 96.27
C HIS A 198 1.50 -24.20 94.80
N ASP A 199 1.10 -25.42 94.48
CA ASP A 199 0.95 -25.84 93.09
C ASP A 199 -0.20 -25.04 92.46
N ALA A 200 0.14 -24.18 91.52
CA ALA A 200 -0.80 -23.24 90.93
C ALA A 200 -0.35 -22.89 89.51
N TYR A 201 -1.17 -23.30 88.54
CA TYR A 201 -0.99 -22.87 87.15
C TYR A 201 -1.04 -21.33 87.06
N PRO A 202 -0.14 -20.67 86.30
CA PRO A 202 0.80 -21.20 85.32
C PRO A 202 2.23 -21.45 85.83
N TRP A 203 2.43 -21.61 87.14
CA TRP A 203 3.75 -21.81 87.72
C TRP A 203 4.02 -23.28 87.99
N ILE A 204 5.24 -23.72 87.73
CA ILE A 204 5.67 -25.11 87.94
C ILE A 204 6.86 -25.11 88.89
N ILE A 205 6.86 -26.01 89.87
CA ILE A 205 8.02 -26.26 90.73
C ILE A 205 9.09 -26.95 89.89
N THR A 206 10.28 -26.36 89.86
CA THR A 206 11.43 -26.85 89.05
C THR A 206 12.62 -27.25 89.89
N GLU A 207 12.55 -27.02 91.20
CA GLU A 207 13.62 -27.31 92.14
C GLU A 207 13.06 -27.45 93.55
N VAL A 208 13.54 -28.45 94.29
CA VAL A 208 13.35 -28.61 95.72
C VAL A 208 14.72 -28.93 96.28
N SER A 209 15.17 -28.16 97.27
CA SER A 209 16.49 -28.35 97.88
C SER A 209 16.37 -28.47 99.39
N ASN A 210 17.11 -29.42 99.97
CA ASN A 210 17.38 -29.52 101.38
C ASN A 210 18.89 -29.38 101.59
N TRP A 211 19.29 -28.35 102.32
CA TRP A 211 20.69 -27.99 102.57
C TRP A 211 21.18 -28.59 103.88
N ASN A 212 20.25 -28.95 104.74
CA ASN A 212 20.49 -29.74 105.92
C ASN A 212 20.15 -31.23 105.59
N LYS A 213 20.55 -32.20 106.42
CA LYS A 213 20.35 -33.65 106.16
C LYS A 213 19.05 -34.21 106.76
N ASP A 214 18.10 -33.36 107.10
CA ASP A 214 16.81 -33.80 107.61
C ASP A 214 15.89 -34.31 106.48
N ASP A 215 14.68 -34.71 106.85
CA ASP A 215 13.69 -35.23 105.91
C ASP A 215 12.82 -34.12 105.28
N PHE A 216 13.11 -32.83 105.55
CA PHE A 216 12.24 -31.70 105.18
C PHE A 216 12.90 -30.75 104.18
N PRO A 217 12.20 -30.34 103.11
CA PRO A 217 12.77 -29.40 102.14
C PRO A 217 12.97 -27.99 102.74
N ASP A 218 14.16 -27.42 102.57
CA ASP A 218 14.48 -26.06 103.01
C ASP A 218 13.94 -24.99 102.04
N THR A 219 14.19 -25.18 100.73
CA THR A 219 13.88 -24.18 99.70
C THR A 219 13.22 -24.83 98.49
N VAL A 220 12.17 -24.18 97.97
CA VAL A 220 11.49 -24.57 96.73
C VAL A 220 11.66 -23.49 95.66
N GLY A 221 11.94 -23.91 94.43
CA GLY A 221 12.12 -23.05 93.27
C GLY A 221 11.04 -23.28 92.22
N ARG A 222 10.37 -22.22 91.73
CA ARG A 222 9.37 -22.30 90.67
C ARG A 222 9.72 -21.45 89.46
N ARG A 223 9.14 -21.78 88.30
CA ARG A 223 9.23 -20.98 87.07
C ARG A 223 7.86 -20.89 86.41
N GLN A 224 7.55 -19.73 85.82
CA GLN A 224 6.30 -19.55 85.07
C GLN A 224 6.40 -20.26 83.72
N LEU A 225 5.35 -20.95 83.31
CA LEU A 225 5.22 -21.47 81.96
C LEU A 225 4.89 -20.33 81.00
N LEU A 226 5.73 -20.14 79.98
CA LEU A 226 5.59 -19.13 78.95
C LEU A 226 5.31 -19.81 77.61
N LYS A 227 4.42 -19.23 76.81
CA LYS A 227 4.11 -19.68 75.44
C LYS A 227 4.51 -18.61 74.42
N LYS A 228 4.97 -19.02 73.24
CA LYS A 228 5.28 -18.12 72.12
C LYS A 228 4.13 -18.08 71.14
N VAL A 229 3.51 -16.92 70.99
CA VAL A 229 2.39 -16.69 70.07
C VAL A 229 2.64 -15.37 69.33
N GLY A 230 2.51 -15.38 68.00
CA GLY A 230 2.81 -14.19 67.18
C GLY A 230 4.25 -13.69 67.32
N GLY A 231 5.21 -14.60 67.53
CA GLY A 231 6.62 -14.26 67.76
C GLY A 231 6.95 -13.75 69.18
N VAL A 232 5.94 -13.50 70.02
CA VAL A 232 6.10 -12.91 71.36
C VAL A 232 5.92 -13.97 72.44
N TRP A 233 6.81 -13.97 73.44
CA TRP A 233 6.66 -14.78 74.65
C TRP A 233 5.63 -14.14 75.58
N ARG A 234 4.61 -14.89 75.96
CA ARG A 234 3.54 -14.45 76.85
C ARG A 234 3.42 -15.44 78.02
N GLY A 235 3.14 -14.92 79.21
CA GLY A 235 2.70 -15.75 80.32
C GLY A 235 1.44 -16.51 79.94
N MET A 236 1.34 -17.77 80.36
CA MET A 236 0.06 -18.46 80.24
C MET A 236 -0.97 -17.74 81.12
N PRO A 237 -2.21 -17.54 80.64
CA PRO A 237 -3.25 -16.87 81.43
C PRO A 237 -3.48 -17.67 82.71
N ALA A 238 -3.64 -16.99 83.85
CA ALA A 238 -4.12 -17.66 85.05
C ALA A 238 -5.55 -18.18 84.78
N GLU A 239 -5.89 -19.37 85.26
CA GLU A 239 -7.27 -19.84 85.18
C GLU A 239 -8.15 -18.85 85.95
N ASN A 240 -9.11 -18.23 85.25
CA ASN A 240 -10.22 -17.57 85.93
C ASN A 240 -11.02 -18.69 86.59
N SER A 241 -10.80 -18.87 87.90
CA SER A 241 -11.60 -19.73 88.76
C SER A 241 -12.93 -19.08 89.10
#